data_AF-A0A662VJ31-F1
#
_entry.id   AF-A0A662VJ31-F1
#
_cell.length_a   1.000
_cell.length_b   1.000
_cell.length_c   1.000
_cell.angle_alpha   90.00
_cell.angle_beta   90.00
_cell.angle_gamma   90.00
#
_symmetry.space_group_name_H-M   'P 1'
#
loop_
_entity.id
_entity.type
_entity.pdbx_description
1 polymer ?
#
loop_
_entity_poly.entity_id
_entity_poly.type
_entity_poly.pdbx_seq_one_letter_code
_entity_poly.pdbx_strand_id
1 'polypeptide(L)' 'MGLIDIMAKIADYIPTVEKPKAKPGLYERLLWTAIALIIYVIMANTPLFGIEYQGQGQQILIVQIIFASNRGTLM' A
#
# COMPACT_ATOMS: atom_id res chain seq x y z
N MET A 1 0.85 33.99 -3.79
CA MET A 1 0.78 32.61 -3.25
C MET A 1 0.16 31.76 -4.33
N GLY A 2 0.99 31.00 -5.05
CA GLY A 2 0.50 30.13 -6.11
C GLY A 2 -0.27 28.95 -5.52
N LEU A 3 -1.19 28.36 -6.29
CA LEU A 3 -1.89 27.13 -5.90
C LEU A 3 -0.92 25.99 -5.52
N ILE A 4 0.29 25.99 -6.11
CA ILE A 4 1.35 25.02 -5.86
C ILE A 4 1.90 25.14 -4.42
N ASP A 5 2.06 26.36 -3.90
CA ASP A 5 2.59 26.58 -2.54
C ASP A 5 1.61 26.07 -1.47
N ILE A 6 0.30 26.18 -1.74
CA ILE A 6 -0.76 25.68 -0.86
C ILE A 6 -0.77 24.16 -0.84
N MET A 7 -0.62 23.52 -2.01
CA MET A 7 -0.54 22.05 -2.11
C MET A 7 0.73 21.49 -1.45
N ALA A 8 1.88 22.16 -1.59
CA ALA A 8 3.11 21.77 -0.92
C ALA A 8 2.96 21.81 0.61
N LYS A 9 2.33 22.88 1.13
CA LYS A 9 2.10 23.02 2.57
C LYS A 9 1.15 21.97 3.14
N ILE A 10 0.23 21.44 2.34
CA ILE A 10 -0.65 20.34 2.74
C ILE A 10 0.11 19.00 2.73
N ALA A 11 0.99 18.80 1.75
CA ALA A 11 1.81 17.59 1.66
C ALA A 11 2.75 17.41 2.86
N ASP A 12 3.25 18.51 3.44
CA ASP A 12 4.11 18.48 4.65
C ASP A 12 3.41 17.91 5.89
N TYR A 13 2.06 17.96 5.96
CA TYR A 13 1.31 17.37 7.06
C TYR A 13 1.05 15.87 6.88
N ILE A 14 1.24 15.33 5.68
CA ILE A 14 1.02 13.91 5.40
C ILE A 14 2.30 13.17 5.77
N PRO A 15 2.27 12.26 6.76
CA PRO A 15 3.44 11.50 7.16
C PRO A 15 3.88 10.61 6.00
N THR A 16 4.89 11.07 5.26
CA THR A 16 5.45 10.37 4.11
C THR A 16 6.79 9.76 4.49
N VAL A 17 7.06 8.55 4.01
CA VAL A 17 8.35 7.91 4.24
C VAL A 17 9.43 8.61 3.42
N GLU A 18 10.43 9.18 4.09
CA GLU A 18 11.60 9.78 3.43
C GLU A 18 12.44 8.73 2.72
N LYS A 19 13.12 9.13 1.64
CA LYS A 19 14.08 8.25 0.96
C LYS A 19 15.24 7.94 1.91
N PRO A 20 15.78 6.70 1.89
CA PRO A 20 16.89 6.35 2.77
C PRO A 20 18.10 7.24 2.50
N LYS A 21 18.67 7.82 3.56
CA LYS A 21 19.80 8.77 3.49
C LYS A 21 21.07 8.15 2.90
N ALA A 22 21.26 6.84 3.12
CA ALA A 22 22.31 6.04 2.52
C ALA A 22 21.69 4.98 1.60
N LYS A 23 22.35 4.67 0.48
CA LYS A 23 21.90 3.58 -0.40
C LYS A 23 22.14 2.25 0.33
N PRO A 24 21.08 1.48 0.67
CA PRO A 24 21.27 0.19 1.31
C PRO A 24 22.01 -0.76 0.38
N GLY A 25 22.85 -1.63 0.95
CA GLY A 25 23.55 -2.68 0.22
C GLY A 25 22.58 -3.72 -0.36
N LEU A 26 23.09 -4.64 -1.21
CA LEU A 26 22.25 -5.65 -1.87
C LEU A 26 21.54 -6.57 -0.86
N TYR A 27 22.28 -7.06 0.14
CA TYR A 27 21.74 -7.95 1.18
C TYR A 27 20.68 -7.25 2.04
N GLU A 28 20.92 -5.99 2.39
CA GLU A 28 19.97 -5.20 3.19
C GLU A 28 18.68 -4.94 2.42
N ARG A 29 18.78 -4.59 1.12
CA ARG A 29 17.60 -4.47 0.24
C ARG A 29 16.81 -5.76 0.18
N LEU A 30 17.49 -6.90 0.03
CA LEU A 30 16.83 -8.20 -0.05
C LEU A 30 16.09 -8.54 1.25
N LEU A 31 16.69 -8.25 2.41
CA LEU A 31 16.04 -8.40 3.72
C LEU A 31 14.79 -7.54 3.84
N TRP A 32 14.87 -6.25 3.51
CA TRP A 32 13.72 -5.34 3.57
C TRP A 32 12.61 -5.74 2.60
N THR A 33 12.95 -6.17 1.39
CA THR A 33 11.97 -6.70 0.43
C THR A 33 11.29 -7.96 0.95
N ALA A 34 12.04 -8.89 1.56
CA ALA A 34 11.48 -10.11 2.14
C ALA A 34 10.51 -9.79 3.30
N ILE A 35 10.88 -8.86 4.18
CA ILE A 35 10.01 -8.40 5.28
C ILE A 35 8.73 -7.77 4.71
N ALA A 36 8.85 -6.90 3.71
CA ALA A 36 7.69 -6.27 3.06
C ALA A 36 6.76 -7.31 2.43
N LEU A 37 7.30 -8.36 1.79
CA LEU A 37 6.51 -9.45 1.23
C LEU A 37 5.77 -10.27 2.30
N ILE A 38 6.41 -10.54 3.44
CA ILE A 38 5.76 -11.25 4.56
C ILE A 38 4.56 -10.43 5.07
N ILE A 39 4.74 -9.13 5.27
CA ILE A 39 3.68 -8.23 5.72
C ILE A 39 2.54 -8.17 4.68
N TYR A 40 2.89 -8.06 3.39
CA TYR A 40 1.92 -8.10 2.28
C TYR A 40 1.06 -9.37 2.34
N VAL A 41 1.66 -10.56 2.51
CA VAL A 41 0.91 -11.82 2.60
C VAL A 41 -0.03 -11.85 3.81
N ILE A 42 0.41 -11.33 4.96
CA ILE A 42 -0.45 -11.25 6.16
C ILE A 42 -1.65 -10.33 5.89
N MET A 43 -1.42 -9.15 5.30
CA MET A 43 -2.49 -8.21 4.95
C MET A 43 -3.45 -8.81 3.91
N ALA A 44 -2.93 -9.51 2.90
CA ALA A 44 -3.70 -10.19 1.85
C ALA A 44 -4.67 -11.26 2.38
N ASN A 45 -4.43 -11.79 3.58
CA ASN A 45 -5.27 -12.79 4.23
C ASN A 45 -6.10 -12.21 5.38
N THR A 46 -5.82 -10.97 5.81
CA THR A 46 -6.52 -10.35 6.93
C THR A 46 -7.80 -9.70 6.41
N PRO A 47 -8.99 -10.15 6.86
CA PRO A 47 -10.25 -9.56 6.44
C PRO A 47 -10.40 -8.13 6.94
N LEU A 48 -10.98 -7.26 6.11
CA LEU A 48 -11.31 -5.89 6.51
C LEU A 48 -12.52 -5.91 7.45
N PHE A 49 -12.45 -5.13 8.53
CA PHE A 49 -13.55 -5.05 9.50
C PHE A 49 -14.72 -4.22 8.95
N GLY A 50 -15.96 -4.70 9.15
CA GLY A 50 -17.17 -3.92 8.84
C GLY A 50 -17.72 -4.04 7.41
N ILE A 51 -17.22 -4.97 6.60
CA ILE A 51 -17.76 -5.29 5.27
C ILE A 51 -18.63 -6.55 5.32
N GLU A 52 -19.88 -6.44 4.86
CA GLU A 52 -20.73 -7.60 4.61
C GLU A 52 -20.26 -8.30 3.33
N TYR A 53 -19.79 -9.55 3.44
CA TYR A 53 -19.42 -10.38 2.30
C TYR A 53 -20.60 -10.73 1.38
N GLN A 54 -21.83 -10.37 1.78
CA GLN A 54 -23.06 -10.58 1.03
C GLN A 54 -23.33 -9.42 0.07
N GLY A 55 -22.59 -9.42 -1.03
CA GLY A 55 -22.78 -8.46 -2.10
C GLY A 55 -21.67 -8.61 -3.11
N GLN A 56 -21.79 -9.61 -3.98
CA GLN A 56 -20.92 -9.82 -5.14
C GLN A 56 -21.07 -8.65 -6.13
N GLY A 57 -20.67 -7.44 -5.74
CA GLY A 57 -20.47 -6.35 -6.67
C GLY A 57 -19.39 -6.79 -7.65
N GLN A 58 -19.69 -6.70 -8.95
CA GLN A 58 -18.88 -7.22 -10.05
C GLN A 58 -17.39 -7.07 -9.76
N GLN A 59 -16.74 -8.20 -9.47
CA GLN A 59 -15.29 -8.27 -9.39
C GLN A 59 -14.79 -8.04 -10.82
N ILE A 60 -14.22 -6.87 -11.08
CA ILE A 60 -13.46 -6.68 -12.32
C ILE A 60 -12.18 -7.49 -12.12
N LEU A 61 -12.21 -8.75 -12.56
CA LEU A 61 -11.11 -9.72 -12.42
C LEU A 61 -9.76 -9.13 -12.84
N ILE A 62 -9.77 -8.28 -13.87
CA ILE A 62 -8.58 -7.57 -14.38
C ILE A 62 -7.97 -6.64 -13.32
N VAL A 63 -8.79 -5.91 -12.56
CA VAL A 63 -8.30 -4.98 -11.52
C VAL A 63 -7.61 -5.77 -10.41
N GLN A 64 -8.18 -6.91 -9.99
CA GLN A 64 -7.56 -7.76 -8.96
C GLN A 64 -6.23 -8.36 -9.43
N ILE A 65 -6.13 -8.75 -10.70
CA ILE A 65 -4.90 -9.31 -11.27
C ILE A 65 -3.81 -8.23 -11.37
N ILE A 66 -4.14 -7.01 -11.83
CA ILE A 66 -3.17 -5.92 -12.01
C ILE A 66 -2.70 -5.37 -10.66
N PHE A 67 -3.62 -5.17 -9.71
CA PHE A 67 -3.29 -4.61 -8.39
C PHE A 67 -2.86 -5.66 -7.36
N ALA A 68 -2.96 -6.96 -7.71
CA ALA A 68 -2.73 -8.07 -6.79
C ALA A 68 -3.48 -7.86 -5.45
N SER A 69 -4.77 -7.55 -5.55
CA SER A 69 -5.65 -7.16 -4.44
C SER A 69 -6.79 -8.16 -4.29
N ASN A 70 -7.09 -8.53 -3.04
CA ASN A 70 -8.17 -9.45 -2.70
C ASN A 70 -9.31 -8.66 -2.05
N ARG A 71 -10.46 -8.58 -2.73
CA ARG A 71 -11.58 -7.79 -2.23
C ARG A 71 -12.03 -8.28 -0.85
N GLY A 72 -12.03 -7.37 0.11
CA GLY A 72 -12.43 -7.65 1.49
C GLY A 72 -11.30 -8.09 2.42
N THR A 73 -10.07 -7.87 2.00
CA THR A 73 -8.87 -7.97 2.85
C THR A 73 -8.27 -6.58 3.04
N LEU A 74 -7.19 -6.45 3.81
CA LEU A 74 -6.47 -5.18 3.96
C LEU A 74 -5.79 -4.72 2.66
N MET A 75 -5.88 -5.49 1.57
CA MET A 75 -5.27 -5.20 0.27
C MET A 75 -6.27 -5.16 -0.86
#